data_AF-A0A841YYT1-F1
#
_entry.id   AF-A0A841YYT1-F1
#
_cell.length_a   1.000
_cell.length_b   1.000
_cell.length_c   1.000
_cell.angle_alpha   90.00
_cell.angle_beta   90.00
_cell.angle_gamma   90.00
#
_symmetry.space_group_name_H-M   'P 1'
#
loop_
_entity.id
_entity.type
_entity.pdbx_description
1 polymer ?
#
loop_
_entity_poly.entity_id
_entity_poly.type
_entity_poly.pdbx_seq_one_letter_code
_entity_poly.pdbx_strand_id
1 'polypeptide(L)'
;MTKTEKKYRVFALAYVSNGFNATEAAKTAGYSEKTAESQASRLLKNVKVLEFIDEEMKTVSQRMRDDAKKVYKLLWSRILDCGIKLAESNEAKKGLTALNAEMASLRLKDVPLAEHVDNLDDELEGMMFQTTKEAQARREEIEYEMTEYNDSRRAIKAKMKYVEALMSNFYLNYLSNVEYEKYARLQSDLLQDMFDRSGYKDISSLNNRRLEAQVNKAESEAAIFENRANKITQNQSALIRIDDLIDLGAGLGVKEEKDPESEDDADDVV
;
A
#
# COMPACT_ATOMS: atom_id res chain seq x y z
N MET A 1 -24.87 52.64 25.10
CA MET A 1 -24.27 51.62 26.00
C MET A 1 -23.64 52.32 27.19
N THR A 2 -24.07 51.97 28.41
CA THR A 2 -23.60 52.65 29.64
C THR A 2 -22.18 52.24 30.04
N LYS A 3 -21.49 53.06 30.86
CA LYS A 3 -20.14 52.74 31.37
C LYS A 3 -20.13 51.43 32.16
N THR A 4 -21.20 51.15 32.90
CA THR A 4 -21.38 49.91 33.67
C THR A 4 -21.56 48.70 32.76
N GLU A 5 -22.41 48.80 31.75
CA GLU A 5 -22.58 47.72 30.76
C GLU A 5 -21.28 47.42 30.01
N LYS A 6 -20.46 48.43 29.72
CA LYS A 6 -19.13 48.21 29.12
C LYS A 6 -18.24 47.37 30.03
N LYS A 7 -18.20 47.67 31.34
CA LYS A 7 -17.46 46.86 32.31
C LYS A 7 -18.00 45.44 32.42
N TYR A 8 -19.32 45.24 32.33
CA TYR A 8 -19.93 43.91 32.34
C TYR A 8 -19.53 43.09 31.11
N ARG A 9 -19.52 43.69 29.91
CA ARG A 9 -19.02 43.02 28.70
C ARG A 9 -17.53 42.67 28.79
N VAL A 10 -16.70 43.59 29.28
CA VAL A 10 -15.26 43.31 29.46
C VAL A 10 -15.04 42.20 30.48
N PHE A 11 -15.81 42.19 31.58
CA PHE A 11 -15.78 41.11 32.56
C PHE A 11 -16.18 39.77 31.94
N ALA A 12 -17.31 39.71 31.23
CA ALA A 12 -17.79 38.48 30.59
C ALA A 12 -16.78 37.93 29.57
N LEU A 13 -16.25 38.79 28.70
CA LEU A 13 -15.21 38.41 27.74
C LEU A 13 -13.96 37.89 28.43
N ALA A 14 -13.45 38.61 29.44
CA ALA A 14 -12.25 38.20 30.17
C ALA A 14 -12.46 36.89 30.93
N TYR A 15 -13.64 36.69 31.51
CA TYR A 15 -14.02 35.49 32.25
C TYR A 15 -14.07 34.25 31.36
N VAL A 16 -14.68 34.34 30.18
CA VAL A 16 -14.69 33.22 29.24
C VAL A 16 -13.30 32.95 28.67
N SER A 17 -12.53 34.01 28.36
CA SER A 17 -11.22 33.88 27.72
C SER A 17 -10.10 33.37 28.63
N ASN A 18 -10.20 33.58 29.94
CA ASN A 18 -9.18 33.20 30.91
C ASN A 18 -9.42 31.85 31.62
N GLY A 19 -10.33 31.03 31.09
CA GLY A 19 -10.67 29.73 31.68
C GLY A 19 -11.56 29.82 32.91
N PHE A 20 -12.46 30.81 32.96
CA PHE A 20 -13.42 31.02 34.05
C PHE A 20 -12.79 31.42 35.38
N ASN A 21 -11.72 32.23 35.33
CA ASN A 21 -11.16 32.88 36.51
C ASN A 21 -11.85 34.23 36.76
N ALA A 22 -12.81 34.23 37.68
CA ALA A 22 -13.66 35.38 37.97
C ALA A 22 -12.88 36.57 38.55
N THR A 23 -11.94 36.30 39.44
CA THR A 23 -11.15 37.34 40.12
C THR A 23 -10.25 38.07 39.14
N GLU A 24 -9.53 37.34 38.28
CA GLU A 24 -8.70 37.93 37.24
C GLU A 24 -9.55 38.66 36.20
N ALA A 25 -10.70 38.12 35.81
CA ALA A 25 -11.63 38.81 34.91
C ALA A 25 -12.15 40.14 35.47
N ALA A 26 -12.40 40.21 36.79
CA ALA A 26 -12.77 41.46 37.44
C ALA A 26 -11.62 42.48 37.43
N LYS A 27 -10.37 42.05 37.65
CA LYS A 27 -9.21 42.95 37.50
C LYS A 27 -9.11 43.47 36.07
N THR A 28 -9.22 42.59 35.06
CA THR A 28 -9.22 42.96 33.63
C THR A 28 -10.33 43.94 33.26
N ALA A 29 -11.51 43.80 33.86
CA ALA A 29 -12.63 44.74 33.69
C ALA A 29 -12.46 46.09 34.42
N GLY A 30 -11.33 46.28 35.10
CA GLY A 30 -10.97 47.51 35.79
C GLY A 30 -11.69 47.69 37.13
N TYR A 31 -11.96 46.59 37.84
CA TYR A 31 -12.30 46.63 39.27
C TYR A 31 -11.03 46.66 40.12
N SER A 32 -11.12 47.27 41.31
CA SER A 32 -9.99 47.36 42.25
C SER A 32 -9.51 45.97 42.63
N GLU A 33 -8.20 45.76 42.62
CA GLU A 33 -7.60 44.49 43.02
C GLU A 33 -8.00 44.07 44.44
N LYS A 34 -8.08 45.04 45.37
CA LYS A 34 -8.50 44.79 46.76
C LYS A 34 -9.93 44.28 46.90
N THR A 35 -10.78 44.49 45.89
CA THR A 35 -12.19 44.08 45.92
C THR A 35 -12.59 43.19 44.74
N ALA A 36 -11.64 42.78 43.90
CA ALA A 36 -11.89 42.07 42.65
C ALA A 36 -12.66 40.76 42.87
N GLU A 37 -12.29 39.98 43.89
CA GLU A 37 -12.96 38.72 44.25
C GLU A 37 -14.42 38.92 44.67
N SER A 38 -14.67 39.88 45.57
CA SER A 38 -16.02 40.21 46.04
C SER A 38 -16.89 40.75 44.89
N GLN A 39 -16.31 41.60 44.04
CA GLN A 39 -17.00 42.15 42.88
C GLN A 39 -17.28 41.07 41.84
N ALA A 40 -16.34 40.18 41.56
CA ALA A 40 -16.52 39.03 40.68
C ALA A 40 -17.68 38.15 41.14
N SER A 41 -17.75 37.82 42.44
CA SER A 41 -18.84 37.03 43.02
C SER A 41 -20.21 37.68 42.86
N ARG A 42 -20.28 39.02 42.90
CA ARG A 42 -21.52 39.78 42.65
C ARG A 42 -21.86 39.82 41.16
N LEU A 43 -20.87 39.99 40.29
CA LEU A 43 -21.04 40.03 38.84
C LEU A 43 -21.59 38.71 38.30
N LEU A 44 -21.11 37.56 38.81
CA LEU A 44 -21.62 36.24 38.42
C LEU A 44 -23.06 35.96 38.84
N LYS A 45 -23.66 36.80 39.70
CA LYS A 45 -25.09 36.74 40.06
C LYS A 45 -25.94 37.74 39.27
N ASN A 46 -25.31 38.63 38.51
CA ASN A 46 -26.01 39.66 37.76
C ASN A 46 -26.55 39.10 36.45
N VAL A 47 -27.85 39.22 36.22
CA VAL A 47 -28.53 38.67 35.03
C VAL A 47 -27.92 39.18 33.72
N LYS A 48 -27.63 40.48 33.60
CA LYS A 48 -27.01 41.05 32.37
C LYS A 48 -25.60 40.50 32.13
N VAL A 49 -24.84 40.25 33.20
CA VAL A 49 -23.50 39.66 33.08
C VAL A 49 -23.62 38.21 32.62
N LEU A 50 -24.58 37.45 33.14
CA LEU A 50 -24.85 36.07 32.72
C LEU A 50 -25.28 36.00 31.24
N GLU A 51 -26.12 36.93 30.77
CA GLU A 51 -26.48 37.06 29.35
C GLU A 51 -25.24 37.32 28.47
N PHE A 52 -24.36 38.24 28.87
CA PHE A 52 -23.12 38.48 28.12
C PHE A 52 -22.17 37.28 28.15
N ILE A 53 -22.10 36.54 29.25
CA ILE A 53 -21.30 35.29 29.32
C ILE A 53 -21.84 34.27 28.31
N ASP A 54 -23.18 34.10 28.21
CA ASP A 54 -23.80 33.19 27.24
C ASP A 54 -23.54 33.63 25.79
N GLU A 55 -23.63 34.94 25.49
CA GLU A 55 -23.26 35.50 24.18
C GLU A 55 -21.80 35.20 23.81
N GLU A 56 -20.87 35.38 24.75
CA GLU A 56 -19.45 35.11 24.53
C GLU A 56 -19.19 33.60 24.36
N MET A 57 -19.84 32.75 25.16
CA MET A 57 -19.75 31.28 25.05
C MET A 57 -20.25 30.77 23.69
N LYS A 58 -21.35 31.33 23.17
CA LYS A 58 -21.86 31.03 21.83
C LYS A 58 -20.87 31.45 20.74
N THR A 59 -20.25 32.62 20.91
CA THR A 59 -19.24 33.15 19.99
C THR A 59 -17.99 32.27 19.97
N VAL A 60 -17.47 31.90 21.14
CA VAL A 60 -16.34 30.97 21.28
C VAL A 60 -16.68 29.62 20.65
N SER A 61 -17.85 29.06 20.95
CA SER A 61 -18.32 27.81 20.35
C SER A 61 -18.38 27.88 18.82
N GLN A 62 -18.87 29.00 18.27
CA GLN A 62 -18.91 29.21 16.83
C GLN A 62 -17.50 29.28 16.22
N ARG A 63 -16.59 30.05 16.84
CA ARG A 63 -15.18 30.14 16.40
C ARG A 63 -14.51 28.77 16.44
N MET A 64 -14.70 28.00 17.52
CA MET A 64 -14.17 26.65 17.64
C MET A 64 -14.70 25.73 16.52
N ARG A 65 -15.99 25.81 16.18
CA ARG A 65 -16.57 25.07 15.05
C ARG A 65 -15.93 25.47 13.72
N ASP A 66 -15.73 26.77 13.49
CA ASP A 66 -15.15 27.24 12.23
C ASP A 66 -13.65 26.91 12.12
N ASP A 67 -12.92 26.96 13.22
CA ASP A 67 -11.52 26.52 13.25
C ASP A 67 -11.41 25.00 13.07
N ALA A 68 -12.32 24.20 13.65
CA ALA A 68 -12.39 22.77 13.39
C ALA A 68 -12.62 22.45 11.91
N LYS A 69 -13.51 23.19 11.22
CA LYS A 69 -13.70 23.05 9.76
C LYS A 69 -12.43 23.36 8.97
N LYS A 70 -11.67 24.40 9.36
CA LYS A 70 -10.39 24.73 8.71
C LYS A 70 -9.39 23.60 8.89
N VAL A 71 -9.25 23.07 10.10
CA VAL A 71 -8.37 21.92 10.39
C VAL A 71 -8.78 20.71 9.56
N TYR A 72 -10.09 20.40 9.49
CA TYR A 72 -10.60 19.30 8.66
C TYR A 72 -10.21 19.49 7.18
N LYS A 73 -10.40 20.70 6.63
CA LYS A 73 -10.02 21.01 5.25
C LYS A 73 -8.52 20.82 5.01
N LEU A 74 -7.67 21.24 5.95
CA LEU A 74 -6.22 21.07 5.86
C LEU A 74 -5.80 19.61 5.90
N LEU A 75 -6.37 18.82 6.83
CA LEU A 75 -6.11 17.37 6.93
C LEU A 75 -6.54 16.67 5.64
N TRP A 76 -7.74 16.94 5.14
CA TRP A 76 -8.25 16.36 3.90
C TRP A 76 -7.35 16.70 2.70
N SER A 77 -6.95 17.97 2.57
CA SER A 77 -6.01 18.38 1.52
C SER A 77 -4.71 17.57 1.60
N ARG A 78 -4.16 17.39 2.81
CA ARG A 78 -2.91 16.65 2.98
C ARG A 78 -3.05 15.17 2.67
N ILE A 79 -4.18 14.55 3.02
CA ILE A 79 -4.52 13.17 2.65
C ILE A 79 -4.57 13.01 1.13
N LEU A 80 -5.20 13.97 0.44
CA LEU A 80 -5.26 13.99 -1.02
C LEU A 80 -3.86 14.14 -1.63
N ASP A 81 -3.04 15.06 -1.13
CA ASP A 81 -1.66 15.26 -1.62
C ASP A 81 -0.84 13.97 -1.50
N CYS A 82 -0.95 13.26 -0.37
CA CYS A 82 -0.28 11.98 -0.19
C CYS A 82 -0.78 10.93 -1.19
N GLY A 83 -2.09 10.85 -1.40
CA GLY A 83 -2.70 9.95 -2.37
C GLY A 83 -2.25 10.22 -3.80
N ILE A 84 -2.22 11.49 -4.21
CA ILE A 84 -1.72 11.92 -5.52
C ILE A 84 -0.26 11.49 -5.68
N LYS A 85 0.61 11.78 -4.70
CA LYS A 85 2.03 11.44 -4.80
C LYS A 85 2.28 9.93 -4.87
N LEU A 86 1.51 9.13 -4.13
CA LEU A 86 1.58 7.67 -4.20
C LEU A 86 1.12 7.14 -5.57
N ALA A 87 0.07 7.73 -6.15
CA ALA A 87 -0.43 7.37 -7.48
C ALA A 87 0.59 7.72 -8.58
N GLU A 88 1.13 8.94 -8.56
CA GLU A 88 2.18 9.39 -9.49
C GLU A 88 3.42 8.50 -9.40
N SER A 89 3.84 8.13 -8.18
CA SER A 89 4.97 7.22 -7.98
C SER A 89 4.70 5.82 -8.53
N ASN A 90 3.46 5.32 -8.41
CA ASN A 90 3.08 4.02 -8.96
C ASN A 90 3.11 4.03 -10.49
N GLU A 91 2.61 5.10 -11.11
CA GLU A 91 2.69 5.30 -12.55
C GLU A 91 4.15 5.42 -13.01
N ALA A 92 4.95 6.18 -12.28
CA ALA A 92 6.38 6.30 -12.55
C ALA A 92 7.12 4.97 -12.47
N LYS A 93 6.82 4.15 -11.48
CA LYS A 93 7.39 2.80 -11.35
C LYS A 93 7.04 1.91 -12.54
N LYS A 94 5.80 1.97 -13.03
CA LYS A 94 5.38 1.22 -14.23
C LYS A 94 6.14 1.70 -15.47
N GLY A 95 6.22 3.02 -15.68
CA GLY A 95 6.97 3.62 -16.79
C GLY A 95 8.44 3.26 -16.76
N LEU A 96 9.10 3.39 -15.61
CA LEU A 96 10.50 2.99 -15.41
C LEU A 96 10.72 1.50 -15.68
N THR A 97 9.78 0.63 -15.27
CA THR A 97 9.91 -0.82 -15.52
C THR A 97 9.89 -1.11 -17.03
N ALA A 98 8.97 -0.49 -17.77
CA ALA A 98 8.88 -0.65 -19.22
C ALA A 98 10.12 -0.10 -19.94
N LEU A 99 10.56 1.12 -19.58
CA LEU A 99 11.74 1.73 -20.18
C LEU A 99 13.04 0.98 -19.83
N ASN A 100 13.17 0.44 -18.62
CA ASN A 100 14.30 -0.43 -18.26
C ASN A 100 14.33 -1.70 -19.11
N ALA A 101 13.17 -2.30 -19.40
CA ALA A 101 13.09 -3.46 -20.29
C ALA A 101 13.46 -3.10 -21.74
N GLU A 102 12.99 -1.96 -22.24
CA GLU A 102 13.39 -1.44 -23.56
C GLU A 102 14.91 -1.19 -23.60
N MET A 103 15.45 -0.55 -22.57
CA MET A 103 16.88 -0.27 -22.43
C MET A 103 17.72 -1.54 -22.46
N ALA A 104 17.29 -2.58 -21.73
CA ALA A 104 17.93 -3.89 -21.75
C ALA A 104 17.88 -4.52 -23.15
N SER A 105 16.74 -4.43 -23.85
CA SER A 105 16.61 -4.97 -25.22
C SER A 105 17.52 -4.26 -26.23
N LEU A 106 17.71 -2.95 -26.09
CA LEU A 106 18.63 -2.18 -26.92
C LEU A 106 20.08 -2.58 -26.63
N ARG A 107 20.43 -2.80 -25.37
CA ARG A 107 21.78 -3.25 -24.97
C ARG A 107 22.08 -4.64 -25.53
N LEU A 108 21.13 -5.56 -25.47
CA LEU A 108 21.27 -6.89 -26.07
C LEU A 108 21.49 -6.84 -27.59
N LYS A 109 21.02 -5.79 -28.28
CA LYS A 109 21.29 -5.58 -29.71
C LYS A 109 22.64 -4.91 -29.99
N ASP A 110 23.10 -3.99 -29.14
CA ASP A 110 24.38 -3.28 -29.35
C ASP A 110 25.60 -4.16 -29.05
N VAL A 111 25.53 -5.01 -28.02
CA VAL A 111 26.65 -5.88 -27.59
C VAL A 111 27.22 -6.74 -28.73
N PRO A 112 26.42 -7.55 -29.46
CA PRO A 112 26.97 -8.39 -30.53
C PRO A 112 27.53 -7.56 -31.69
N LEU A 113 26.94 -6.40 -31.99
CA LEU A 113 27.46 -5.50 -33.02
C LEU A 113 28.79 -4.88 -32.60
N ALA A 114 28.97 -4.62 -31.30
CA ALA A 114 30.24 -4.15 -30.77
C ALA A 114 31.33 -5.21 -30.94
N GLU A 115 31.03 -6.45 -30.55
CA GLU A 115 31.94 -7.58 -30.70
C GLU A 115 32.29 -7.85 -32.17
N HIS A 116 31.35 -7.71 -33.11
CA HIS A 116 31.65 -7.83 -34.54
C HIS A 116 32.61 -6.74 -35.03
N VAL A 117 32.40 -5.49 -34.61
CA VAL A 117 33.31 -4.39 -34.97
C VAL A 117 34.70 -4.61 -34.39
N ASP A 118 34.80 -5.07 -33.13
CA ASP A 118 36.08 -5.34 -32.48
C ASP A 118 36.83 -6.49 -33.19
N ASN A 119 36.14 -7.58 -33.54
CA ASN A 119 36.75 -8.69 -34.30
C ASN A 119 37.24 -8.27 -35.69
N LEU A 120 36.50 -7.39 -36.38
CA LEU A 120 36.89 -6.85 -37.67
C LEU A 120 38.10 -5.92 -37.57
N ASP A 121 38.20 -5.14 -36.49
CA ASP A 121 39.36 -4.28 -36.18
C ASP A 121 40.62 -5.12 -35.94
N ASP A 122 40.50 -6.22 -35.17
CA ASP A 122 41.57 -7.20 -34.96
C ASP A 122 42.03 -7.84 -36.28
N GLU A 123 41.08 -8.18 -37.18
CA GLU A 123 41.39 -8.73 -38.51
C GLU A 123 42.15 -7.71 -39.38
N LEU A 124 41.73 -6.44 -39.38
CA LEU A 124 42.43 -5.35 -40.07
C LEU A 124 43.86 -5.17 -39.56
N GLU A 125 44.06 -5.19 -38.24
CA GLU A 125 45.38 -5.05 -37.63
C GLU A 125 46.32 -6.20 -38.06
N GLY A 126 45.81 -7.44 -38.07
CA GLY A 126 46.54 -8.62 -38.54
C GLY A 126 46.94 -8.57 -40.03
N MET A 127 46.19 -7.82 -40.85
CA MET A 127 46.44 -7.66 -42.29
C MET A 127 47.25 -6.41 -42.66
N MET A 128 47.61 -5.56 -41.70
CA MET A 128 48.20 -4.23 -41.94
C MET A 128 49.48 -4.27 -42.81
N PHE A 129 50.31 -5.30 -42.67
CA PHE A 129 51.56 -5.42 -43.43
C PHE A 129 51.44 -6.28 -44.70
N GLN A 130 50.25 -6.80 -44.99
CA GLN A 130 50.03 -7.65 -46.16
C GLN A 130 49.76 -6.81 -47.41
N THR A 131 50.54 -7.02 -48.46
CA THR A 131 50.47 -6.23 -49.71
C THR A 131 49.84 -6.99 -50.88
N THR A 132 49.30 -8.19 -50.64
CA THR A 132 48.61 -8.97 -51.67
C THR A 132 47.33 -8.25 -52.11
N LYS A 133 46.94 -8.43 -53.38
CA LYS A 133 45.67 -7.88 -53.89
C LYS A 133 44.46 -8.42 -53.13
N GLU A 134 44.53 -9.68 -52.72
CA GLU A 134 43.49 -10.34 -51.91
C GLU A 134 43.36 -9.69 -50.52
N ALA A 135 44.47 -9.42 -49.83
CA ALA A 135 44.44 -8.72 -48.55
C ALA A 135 43.92 -7.28 -48.69
N GLN A 136 44.24 -6.60 -49.80
CA GLN A 136 43.68 -5.27 -50.07
C GLN A 136 42.16 -5.32 -50.27
N ALA A 137 41.66 -6.25 -51.09
CA ALA A 137 40.22 -6.41 -51.31
C ALA A 137 39.49 -6.75 -50.00
N ARG A 138 40.06 -7.64 -49.17
CA ARG A 138 39.48 -7.98 -47.86
C ARG A 138 39.43 -6.78 -46.92
N ARG A 139 40.47 -5.94 -46.88
CA ARG A 139 40.44 -4.69 -46.08
C ARG A 139 39.32 -3.75 -46.51
N GLU A 140 39.13 -3.56 -47.82
CA GLU A 140 38.05 -2.73 -48.36
C GLU A 140 36.67 -3.28 -47.99
N GLU A 141 36.48 -4.60 -48.01
CA GLU A 141 35.25 -5.26 -47.54
C GLU A 141 35.02 -5.05 -46.04
N ILE A 142 36.05 -5.22 -45.21
CA ILE A 142 35.94 -5.02 -43.76
C ILE A 142 35.61 -3.58 -43.42
N GLU A 143 36.25 -2.60 -44.06
CA GLU A 143 35.93 -1.19 -43.85
C GLU A 143 34.46 -0.87 -44.18
N TYR A 144 33.91 -1.50 -45.22
CA TYR A 144 32.49 -1.40 -45.56
C TYR A 144 31.59 -2.04 -44.48
N GLU A 145 31.88 -3.27 -44.07
CA GLU A 145 31.13 -3.98 -43.00
C GLU A 145 31.16 -3.20 -41.68
N MET A 146 32.34 -2.72 -41.26
CA MET A 146 32.50 -1.89 -40.06
C MET A 146 31.66 -0.62 -40.14
N THR A 147 31.55 0.00 -41.32
CA THR A 147 30.71 1.20 -41.50
C THR A 147 29.24 0.87 -41.27
N GLU A 148 28.72 -0.21 -41.87
CA GLU A 148 27.33 -0.64 -41.68
C GLU A 148 27.01 -0.99 -40.21
N TYR A 149 27.90 -1.72 -39.55
CA TYR A 149 27.74 -2.06 -38.13
C TYR A 149 27.80 -0.81 -37.25
N ASN A 150 28.74 0.11 -37.50
CA ASN A 150 28.85 1.35 -36.72
C ASN A 150 27.64 2.26 -36.90
N ASP A 151 27.06 2.36 -38.09
CA ASP A 151 25.82 3.11 -38.31
C ASP A 151 24.62 2.48 -37.59
N SER A 152 24.52 1.14 -37.60
CA SER A 152 23.51 0.42 -36.83
C SER A 152 23.65 0.66 -35.32
N ARG A 153 24.88 0.57 -34.80
CA ARG A 153 25.19 0.89 -33.39
C ARG A 153 24.88 2.33 -33.05
N ARG A 154 25.22 3.29 -33.92
CA ARG A 154 24.91 4.71 -33.76
C ARG A 154 23.39 4.93 -33.63
N ALA A 155 22.58 4.28 -34.47
CA ALA A 155 21.13 4.34 -34.38
C ALA A 155 20.59 3.74 -33.07
N ILE A 156 21.14 2.61 -32.61
CA ILE A 156 20.76 2.02 -31.32
C ILE A 156 21.12 2.95 -30.17
N LYS A 157 22.35 3.47 -30.12
CA LYS A 157 22.80 4.41 -29.07
C LYS A 157 21.98 5.70 -29.04
N ALA A 158 21.52 6.19 -30.18
CA ALA A 158 20.60 7.33 -30.22
C ALA A 158 19.26 7.01 -29.54
N LYS A 159 18.69 5.82 -29.78
CA LYS A 159 17.47 5.36 -29.08
C LYS A 159 17.71 5.17 -27.59
N MET A 160 18.86 4.61 -27.19
CA MET A 160 19.24 4.47 -25.79
C MET A 160 19.21 5.82 -25.06
N LYS A 161 19.83 6.84 -25.65
CA LYS A 161 19.87 8.20 -25.09
C LYS A 161 18.47 8.81 -24.96
N TYR A 162 17.58 8.52 -25.91
CA TYR A 162 16.18 8.94 -25.82
C TYR A 162 15.44 8.26 -24.66
N VAL A 163 15.60 6.94 -24.50
CA VAL A 163 15.03 6.17 -23.38
C VAL A 163 15.53 6.70 -22.04
N GLU A 164 16.83 6.98 -21.90
CA GLU A 164 17.40 7.58 -20.68
C GLU A 164 16.79 8.95 -20.34
N ALA A 165 16.55 9.79 -21.36
CA ALA A 165 15.88 11.07 -21.18
C ALA A 165 14.42 10.90 -20.70
N LEU A 166 13.69 9.92 -21.24
CA LEU A 166 12.34 9.60 -20.78
C LEU A 166 12.33 9.06 -19.34
N MET A 167 13.27 8.18 -19.00
CA MET A 167 13.40 7.64 -17.63
C MET A 167 13.63 8.76 -16.61
N SER A 168 14.44 9.76 -16.96
CA SER A 168 14.72 10.91 -16.10
C SER A 168 13.45 11.65 -15.68
N ASN A 169 12.46 11.78 -16.58
CA ASN A 169 11.17 12.39 -16.25
C ASN A 169 10.37 11.55 -15.25
N PHE A 170 10.39 10.23 -15.38
CA PHE A 170 9.70 9.35 -14.43
C PHE A 170 10.35 9.35 -13.05
N TYR A 171 11.68 9.46 -12.97
CA TYR A 171 12.39 9.53 -11.69
C TYR A 171 12.00 10.74 -10.83
N LEU A 172 11.53 11.84 -11.42
CA LEU A 172 11.02 13.00 -10.65
C LEU A 172 9.81 12.65 -9.77
N ASN A 173 8.99 11.71 -10.23
CA ASN A 173 7.77 11.30 -9.55
C ASN A 173 7.90 10.01 -8.74
N TYR A 174 8.95 9.25 -9.00
CA TYR A 174 9.25 8.01 -8.31
C TYR A 174 9.64 8.25 -6.84
N LEU A 175 9.05 7.45 -5.95
CA LEU A 175 9.48 7.33 -4.56
C LEU A 175 10.26 6.02 -4.39
N SER A 176 11.35 6.07 -3.62
CA SER A 176 11.96 4.83 -3.12
C SER A 176 10.97 4.05 -2.24
N ASN A 177 11.19 2.75 -2.04
CA ASN A 177 10.31 1.94 -1.18
C ASN A 177 10.15 2.54 0.23
N VAL A 178 11.23 3.08 0.79
CA VAL A 178 11.21 3.72 2.13
C VAL A 178 10.36 4.99 2.12
N GLU A 179 10.48 5.83 1.09
CA GLU A 179 9.67 7.05 0.97
C GLU A 179 8.21 6.72 0.70
N TYR A 180 7.94 5.74 -0.15
CA TYR A 180 6.59 5.25 -0.43
C TYR A 180 5.90 4.80 0.86
N GLU A 181 6.57 3.99 1.68
CA GLU A 181 6.05 3.56 2.98
C GLU A 181 5.79 4.76 3.91
N LYS A 182 6.67 5.76 3.93
CA LYS A 182 6.46 6.98 4.73
C LYS A 182 5.20 7.72 4.29
N TYR A 183 5.00 7.91 2.99
CA TYR A 183 3.81 8.58 2.46
C TYR A 183 2.53 7.77 2.71
N ALA A 184 2.58 6.45 2.56
CA ALA A 184 1.44 5.57 2.82
C ALA A 184 1.05 5.56 4.30
N ARG A 185 2.04 5.47 5.22
CA ARG A 185 1.80 5.59 6.66
C ARG A 185 1.25 6.97 7.02
N LEU A 186 1.85 8.04 6.52
CA LEU A 186 1.38 9.40 6.76
C LEU A 186 -0.08 9.58 6.29
N GLN A 187 -0.43 9.06 5.12
CA GLN A 187 -1.80 9.11 4.62
C GLN A 187 -2.77 8.38 5.56
N SER A 188 -2.39 7.19 6.04
CA SER A 188 -3.18 6.39 6.99
C SER A 188 -3.34 7.13 8.33
N ASP A 189 -2.26 7.68 8.87
CA ASP A 189 -2.26 8.38 10.16
C ASP A 189 -3.11 9.65 10.10
N LEU A 190 -3.02 10.42 9.01
CA LEU A 190 -3.85 11.62 8.81
C LEU A 190 -5.33 11.27 8.64
N LEU A 191 -5.63 10.17 7.95
CA LEU A 191 -6.98 9.68 7.79
C LEU A 191 -7.58 9.25 9.14
N GLN A 192 -6.77 8.57 9.96
CA GLN A 192 -7.14 8.17 11.32
C GLN A 192 -7.40 9.39 12.21
N ASP A 193 -6.49 10.37 12.23
CA ASP A 193 -6.67 11.63 12.97
C ASP A 193 -7.93 12.39 12.53
N MET A 194 -8.23 12.40 11.23
CA MET A 194 -9.45 13.02 10.70
C MET A 194 -10.72 12.33 11.19
N PHE A 195 -10.73 10.99 11.25
CA PHE A 195 -11.86 10.23 11.77
C PHE A 195 -12.04 10.44 13.27
N ASP A 196 -10.96 10.38 14.04
CA ASP A 196 -10.99 10.58 15.49
C ASP A 196 -11.55 11.97 15.86
N ARG A 197 -11.13 13.01 15.13
CA ARG A 197 -11.65 14.38 15.31
C ARG A 197 -13.10 14.56 14.90
N SER A 198 -13.58 13.76 13.95
CA SER A 198 -14.97 13.78 13.48
C SER A 198 -15.91 12.99 14.41
N GLY A 199 -15.38 12.41 15.50
CA GLY A 199 -16.12 11.55 16.42
C GLY A 199 -16.36 10.14 15.87
N TYR A 200 -15.75 9.78 14.74
CA TYR A 200 -15.66 8.40 14.29
C TYR A 200 -14.56 7.71 15.08
N LYS A 201 -14.95 6.88 16.05
CA LYS A 201 -13.98 6.04 16.79
C LYS A 201 -13.36 5.01 15.84
N ASP A 202 -12.08 5.25 15.53
CA ASP A 202 -11.01 4.29 15.28
C ASP A 202 -11.15 3.24 14.14
N ILE A 203 -10.37 3.40 13.05
CA ILE A 203 -10.17 2.36 12.02
C ILE A 203 -9.46 1.14 12.61
N SER A 204 -8.68 1.26 13.69
CA SER A 204 -8.12 0.08 14.39
C SER A 204 -9.22 -0.84 14.89
N SER A 205 -10.38 -0.31 15.30
CA SER A 205 -11.53 -1.13 15.70
C SER A 205 -12.17 -1.88 14.52
N LEU A 206 -12.16 -1.29 13.32
CA LEU A 206 -12.66 -1.93 12.09
C LEU A 206 -11.65 -2.92 11.52
N ASN A 207 -10.36 -2.60 11.54
CA ASN A 207 -9.29 -3.50 11.13
C ASN A 207 -9.16 -4.67 12.10
N ASN A 208 -9.24 -4.46 13.41
CA ASN A 208 -9.26 -5.54 14.40
C ASN A 208 -10.52 -6.40 14.24
N ARG A 209 -11.71 -5.82 14.04
CA ARG A 209 -12.91 -6.63 13.76
C ARG A 209 -12.80 -7.42 12.46
N ARG A 210 -12.17 -6.86 11.42
CA ARG A 210 -11.95 -7.58 10.15
C ARG A 210 -10.89 -8.66 10.30
N LEU A 211 -9.82 -8.41 11.05
CA LEU A 211 -8.77 -9.37 11.36
C LEU A 211 -9.33 -10.50 12.24
N GLU A 212 -10.07 -10.17 13.29
CA GLU A 212 -10.82 -11.11 14.15
C GLU A 212 -11.81 -11.92 13.32
N ALA A 213 -12.56 -11.30 12.41
CA ALA A 213 -13.46 -12.04 11.51
C ALA A 213 -12.70 -12.98 10.55
N GLN A 214 -11.53 -12.58 10.06
CA GLN A 214 -10.67 -13.43 9.22
C GLN A 214 -10.04 -14.57 10.02
N VAL A 215 -9.60 -14.31 11.25
CA VAL A 215 -9.05 -15.31 12.19
C VAL A 215 -10.14 -16.30 12.59
N ASN A 216 -11.31 -15.83 13.04
CA ASN A 216 -12.45 -16.68 13.38
C ASN A 216 -12.91 -17.53 12.18
N LYS A 217 -12.87 -16.96 10.96
CA LYS A 217 -13.16 -17.72 9.75
C LYS A 217 -12.11 -18.80 9.51
N ALA A 218 -10.82 -18.47 9.58
CA ALA A 218 -9.73 -19.43 9.41
C ALA A 218 -9.77 -20.55 10.48
N GLU A 219 -10.08 -20.22 11.73
CA GLU A 219 -10.27 -21.20 12.82
C GLU A 219 -11.47 -22.11 12.55
N SER A 220 -12.58 -21.57 12.06
CA SER A 220 -13.75 -22.38 11.70
C SER A 220 -13.48 -23.30 10.51
N GLU A 221 -12.72 -22.83 9.51
CA GLU A 221 -12.29 -23.63 8.37
C GLU A 221 -11.32 -24.72 8.82
N ALA A 222 -10.33 -24.39 9.67
CA ALA A 222 -9.41 -25.36 10.26
C ALA A 222 -10.15 -26.45 11.06
N ALA A 223 -11.15 -26.08 11.86
CA ALA A 223 -11.98 -27.02 12.60
C ALA A 223 -12.81 -27.94 11.67
N ILE A 224 -13.27 -27.43 10.53
CA ILE A 224 -13.95 -28.25 9.51
C ILE A 224 -12.96 -29.26 8.89
N PHE A 225 -11.74 -28.82 8.57
CA PHE A 225 -10.71 -29.69 8.02
C PHE A 225 -10.27 -30.77 9.03
N GLU A 226 -10.11 -30.41 10.30
CA GLU A 226 -9.78 -31.35 11.38
C GLU A 226 -10.89 -32.39 11.56
N ASN A 227 -12.16 -31.97 11.61
CA ASN A 227 -13.29 -32.89 11.67
C ASN A 227 -13.36 -33.83 10.46
N ARG A 228 -13.02 -33.33 9.27
CA ARG A 228 -12.98 -34.15 8.05
C ARG A 228 -11.81 -35.14 8.08
N ALA A 229 -10.63 -34.72 8.55
CA ALA A 229 -9.48 -35.59 8.75
C ALA A 229 -9.80 -36.70 9.77
N ASN A 230 -10.42 -36.36 10.90
CA ASN A 230 -10.83 -37.33 11.92
C ASN A 230 -11.83 -38.36 11.37
N LYS A 231 -12.80 -37.95 10.54
CA LYS A 231 -13.70 -38.89 9.86
C LYS A 231 -12.98 -39.80 8.87
N ILE A 232 -11.99 -39.28 8.14
CA ILE A 232 -11.18 -40.09 7.22
C ILE A 232 -10.36 -41.12 8.01
N THR A 233 -9.71 -40.71 9.11
CA THR A 233 -8.94 -41.61 9.98
C THR A 233 -9.84 -42.66 10.63
N GLN A 234 -11.05 -42.29 11.08
CA GLN A 234 -12.04 -43.24 11.59
C GLN A 234 -12.48 -44.24 10.53
N ASN A 235 -12.75 -43.78 9.30
CA ASN A 235 -13.11 -44.66 8.18
C ASN A 235 -11.96 -45.58 7.78
N GLN A 236 -10.71 -45.09 7.76
CA GLN A 236 -9.52 -45.91 7.51
C GLN A 236 -9.31 -46.94 8.62
N SER A 237 -9.51 -46.56 9.88
CA SER A 237 -9.46 -47.49 11.01
C SER A 237 -10.57 -48.55 10.95
N ALA A 238 -11.76 -48.18 10.43
CA ALA A 238 -12.85 -49.12 10.20
C ALA A 238 -12.56 -50.08 9.03
N LEU A 239 -11.93 -49.58 7.95
CA LEU A 239 -11.49 -50.42 6.82
C LEU A 239 -10.43 -51.43 7.26
N ILE A 240 -9.41 -51.01 8.02
CA ILE A 240 -8.39 -51.92 8.56
C ILE A 240 -9.04 -53.02 9.42
N ARG A 241 -10.03 -52.68 10.27
CA ARG A 241 -10.76 -53.70 11.05
C ARG A 241 -11.59 -54.64 10.18
N ILE A 242 -12.11 -54.19 9.04
CA ILE A 242 -12.82 -55.04 8.09
C ILE A 242 -11.84 -55.99 7.41
N ASP A 243 -10.67 -55.49 6.99
CA ASP A 243 -9.61 -56.32 6.41
C ASP A 243 -9.13 -57.38 7.41
N ASP A 244 -8.89 -57.01 8.68
CA ASP A 244 -8.55 -57.95 9.75
C ASP A 244 -9.63 -59.05 9.94
N LEU A 245 -10.91 -58.70 9.79
CA LEU A 245 -12.03 -59.64 9.87
C LEU A 245 -12.16 -60.53 8.63
N ILE A 246 -11.85 -60.00 7.44
CA ILE A 246 -11.79 -60.76 6.19
C ILE A 246 -10.65 -61.78 6.28
N ASP A 247 -9.48 -61.39 6.78
CA ASP A 247 -8.34 -62.28 6.96
C ASP A 247 -8.64 -63.38 8.00
N LEU A 248 -9.35 -63.05 9.09
CA LEU A 248 -9.87 -64.03 10.05
C LEU A 248 -10.90 -64.97 9.42
N GLY A 249 -11.79 -64.46 8.55
CA GLY A 249 -12.79 -65.25 7.83
C GLY A 249 -12.17 -66.18 6.77
N ALA A 250 -11.12 -65.73 6.08
CA ALA A 250 -10.36 -66.53 5.13
C ALA A 250 -9.57 -67.66 5.82
N GLY A 251 -9.15 -67.44 7.08
CA GLY A 251 -8.58 -68.48 7.94
C GLY A 251 -9.61 -69.51 8.45
N LEU A 252 -10.89 -69.17 8.46
CA LEU A 252 -12.02 -70.04 8.81
C LEU A 252 -12.65 -70.62 7.54
N GLY A 253 -11.90 -71.47 6.83
CA GLY A 253 -12.32 -72.08 5.58
C GLY A 253 -13.71 -72.74 5.65
N VAL A 254 -14.64 -72.25 4.84
CA VAL A 254 -15.81 -73.02 4.43
C VAL A 254 -15.34 -73.97 3.33
N LYS A 255 -15.24 -75.26 3.65
CA LYS A 255 -14.98 -76.32 2.69
C LYS A 255 -16.19 -76.40 1.75
N GLU A 256 -16.02 -76.03 0.49
CA GLU A 256 -16.97 -76.40 -0.56
C GLU A 256 -16.81 -77.91 -0.85
N GLU A 257 -17.87 -78.67 -0.55
CA GLU A 257 -18.07 -80.03 -1.04
C GLU A 257 -18.21 -80.01 -2.56
N LYS A 258 -17.36 -80.78 -3.25
CA LYS A 258 -17.48 -81.06 -4.68
C LYS A 258 -18.54 -82.13 -4.91
N ASP A 259 -19.55 -81.83 -5.73
CA ASP A 259 -20.33 -82.83 -6.48
C ASP A 259 -19.81 -82.89 -7.94
N PRO A 260 -19.61 -84.08 -8.52
CA PRO A 260 -19.24 -84.24 -9.93
C PRO A 260 -20.45 -84.62 -10.81
N GLU A 261 -20.25 -84.43 -12.12
CA GLU A 261 -21.00 -84.99 -13.28
C GLU A 261 -22.05 -84.12 -14.00
N SER A 262 -21.69 -83.75 -15.23
CA SER A 262 -22.40 -83.93 -16.52
C SER A 262 -21.75 -82.95 -17.51
N GLU A 263 -20.79 -83.36 -18.34
CA GLU A 263 -20.93 -84.12 -19.60
C GLU A 263 -21.96 -83.56 -20.58
N ASP A 264 -21.41 -83.24 -21.76
CA ASP A 264 -21.98 -83.26 -23.09
C ASP A 264 -22.60 -82.04 -23.80
N ASP A 265 -22.18 -82.02 -25.07
CA ASP A 265 -22.73 -81.41 -26.28
C ASP A 265 -22.49 -79.90 -26.49
N ALA A 266 -21.61 -79.55 -27.45
CA ALA A 266 -21.93 -79.34 -28.88
C ALA A 266 -22.78 -78.07 -29.04
N ASP A 267 -22.56 -77.16 -29.98
CA ASP A 267 -21.97 -77.26 -31.30
C ASP A 267 -21.89 -75.81 -31.82
N ASP A 268 -20.93 -75.58 -32.70
CA ASP A 268 -21.07 -74.79 -33.93
C ASP A 268 -21.28 -73.24 -33.94
N VAL A 269 -20.76 -72.71 -35.05
CA VAL A 269 -21.01 -71.40 -35.71
C VAL A 269 -20.16 -70.19 -35.30
N VAL A 270 -19.05 -70.06 -36.06
CA VAL A 270 -18.46 -68.88 -36.73
C VAL A 270 -18.34 -67.56 -35.95
#